data_AF-A0A3D2JEV6-F1
#
_entry.id   AF-A0A3D2JEV6-F1
#
_cell.length_a   1.000
_cell.length_b   1.000
_cell.length_c   1.000
_cell.angle_alpha   90.00
_cell.angle_beta   90.00
_cell.angle_gamma   90.00
#
_symmetry.space_group_name_H-M   'P 1'
#
loop_
_entity.id
_entity.type
_entity.pdbx_description
1 polymer ?
#
loop_
_entity_poly.entity_id
_entity_poly.type
_entity_poly.pdbx_seq_one_letter_code
_entity_poly.pdbx_strand_id
1 'polypeptide(L)' 'MSTFQKKSFEAPDDSRTAEHMKMEIVDFGDGAVVRMTCEPGWRWSEHM' A
#
# COMPACT_ATOMS: atom_id res chain seq x y z
N MET A 1 18.19 2.10 -21.12
CA MET A 1 18.35 3.23 -20.17
C MET A 1 17.65 2.80 -18.90
N SER A 2 18.39 2.56 -17.82
CA SER A 2 17.77 2.21 -16.54
C SER A 2 17.32 3.51 -15.87
N THR A 3 16.02 3.68 -15.70
CA THR A 3 15.43 4.87 -15.06
C THR A 3 15.27 4.58 -13.58
N PHE A 4 15.82 5.45 -12.72
CA PHE A 4 15.62 5.36 -11.28
C PHE A 4 14.38 6.15 -10.89
N GLN A 5 13.41 5.50 -10.26
CA GLN A 5 12.19 6.14 -9.74
C GLN A 5 12.19 6.09 -8.22
N LYS A 6 11.82 7.22 -7.60
CA LYS A 6 11.61 7.34 -6.16
C LYS A 6 10.19 7.81 -5.91
N LYS A 7 9.44 7.04 -5.12
CA LYS A 7 8.12 7.41 -4.58
C LYS A 7 8.13 7.30 -3.06
N SER A 8 7.17 7.94 -2.40
CA SER A 8 7.01 7.90 -0.94
C SER A 8 5.58 7.49 -0.59
N PHE A 9 5.42 6.70 0.47
CA PHE A 9 4.11 6.38 1.03
C PHE A 9 3.49 7.55 1.81
N GLU A 10 4.19 8.67 1.97
CA GLU A 10 3.62 9.91 2.52
C GLU A 10 2.71 10.63 1.51
N ALA A 11 2.97 10.41 0.22
CA ALA A 11 2.14 10.87 -0.89
C ALA A 11 1.90 9.70 -1.85
N PRO A 12 1.10 8.69 -1.43
CA PRO A 12 0.83 7.52 -2.24
C PRO A 12 0.02 7.91 -3.48
N ASP A 13 0.14 7.11 -4.54
CA ASP A 13 -0.66 7.32 -5.75
C ASP A 13 -2.12 6.94 -5.53
N ASP A 14 -2.37 5.89 -4.73
CA ASP A 14 -3.70 5.46 -4.31
C ASP A 14 -3.67 5.13 -2.81
N SER A 15 -4.65 5.63 -2.06
CA SER A 15 -4.83 5.32 -0.65
C SER A 15 -6.24 4.80 -0.42
N ARG A 16 -6.34 3.58 0.09
CA ARG A 16 -7.61 2.93 0.40
C ARG A 16 -7.70 2.66 1.89
N THR A 17 -8.78 3.10 2.51
CA THR A 17 -9.06 2.82 3.92
C THR A 17 -10.20 1.82 3.98
N ALA A 18 -9.96 0.68 4.58
CA ALA A 18 -10.99 -0.29 4.94
C ALA A 18 -11.18 -0.29 6.46
N GLU A 19 -12.18 -1.02 6.95
CA GLU A 19 -12.66 -0.95 8.33
C GLU A 19 -11.57 -1.15 9.39
N HIS A 20 -10.63 -2.06 9.15
CA HIS A 20 -9.53 -2.40 10.09
C HIS A 20 -8.13 -2.24 9.49
N MET A 21 -8.03 -1.66 8.30
CA MET A 21 -6.76 -1.57 7.59
C MET A 21 -6.69 -0.34 6.69
N LYS A 22 -5.49 0.21 6.56
CA LYS A 22 -5.14 1.24 5.60
C LYS A 22 -4.17 0.65 4.58
N MET A 23 -4.46 0.84 3.30
CA MET A 23 -3.60 0.48 2.18
C MET A 23 -3.11 1.75 1.49
N GLU A 24 -1.81 1.84 1.30
CA GLU A 24 -1.17 2.94 0.58
C GLU A 24 -0.35 2.34 -0.56
N ILE A 25 -0.67 2.72 -1.78
CA ILE A 25 -0.18 2.10 -3.00
C ILE A 25 0.67 3.13 -3.74
N VAL A 26 1.87 2.71 -4.15
CA VAL A 26 2.73 3.47 -5.06
C VAL A 26 3.02 2.61 -6.29
N ASP A 27 2.69 3.15 -7.45
CA ASP A 27 2.77 2.47 -8.74
C ASP A 27 4.02 2.95 -9.50
N PHE A 28 4.86 2.02 -9.95
CA PHE A 28 6.08 2.31 -10.72
C PHE A 28 5.95 1.99 -12.21
N GLY A 29 4.75 1.72 -12.71
CA GLY A 29 4.43 1.31 -14.08
C GLY A 29 4.62 -0.19 -14.30
N ASP A 30 5.82 -0.69 -13.99
CA ASP A 30 6.16 -2.12 -14.14
C ASP A 30 5.68 -2.98 -12.95
N GLY A 31 5.22 -2.34 -11.88
CA GLY A 31 4.74 -2.98 -10.67
C GLY A 31 4.33 -1.95 -9.62
N ALA A 32 3.57 -2.39 -8.64
CA ALA A 32 3.11 -1.55 -7.54
C ALA A 32 3.60 -2.10 -6.19
N VAL A 33 3.92 -1.20 -5.28
CA VAL A 33 4.23 -1.53 -3.88
C VAL A 33 3.10 -1.03 -3.00
N VAL A 34 2.60 -1.91 -2.13
CA VAL A 34 1.50 -1.61 -1.21
C VAL A 34 1.99 -1.67 0.22
N ARG A 35 1.78 -0.60 0.98
CA ARG A 35 1.92 -0.57 2.43
C ARG A 35 0.56 -0.80 3.07
N MET A 36 0.41 -1.95 3.72
CA MET A 36 -0.76 -2.27 4.55
C MET A 36 -0.44 -1.97 6.01
N THR A 37 -1.24 -1.11 6.63
CA THR A 37 -1.23 -0.85 8.07
C THR A 37 -2.53 -1.37 8.64
N CYS A 38 -2.43 -2.29 9.58
CA CYS A 38 -3.58 -2.99 10.14
C CYS A 38 -3.71 -2.69 11.62
N GLU A 39 -4.93 -2.73 12.15
CA GLU A 39 -5.14 -2.61 13.58
C GLU A 39 -4.50 -3.78 14.35
N PRO A 40 -3.94 -3.54 15.55
CA PRO A 40 -3.40 -4.61 16.39
C PRO A 40 -4.45 -5.68 16.68
N GLY A 41 -4.11 -6.94 16.43
CA GLY A 41 -5.04 -8.07 16.61
C GLY A 41 -5.90 -8.38 15.37
N TRP A 42 -5.86 -7.55 14.34
CA TRP A 42 -6.54 -7.85 13.08
C TRP A 42 -5.80 -8.91 12.28
N ARG A 43 -6.55 -9.86 11.70
CA ARG A 43 -6.01 -10.95 10.89
C ARG A 43 -6.72 -11.02 9.55
N TRP A 44 -5.96 -10.84 8.48
CA TRP A 44 -6.45 -10.90 7.10
C TRP A 44 -7.14 -12.23 6.76
N SER A 45 -6.68 -13.34 7.34
CA SER A 45 -7.22 -14.68 7.05
C SER A 45 -8.58 -14.97 7.68
N GLU A 46 -9.02 -14.15 8.62
CA GLU A 46 -10.34 -14.29 9.26
C GLU A 46 -11.39 -13.38 8.62
N HIS A 47 -10.94 -12.35 7.89
CA HIS A 47 -11.80 -11.29 7.35
C HIS A 47 -11.76 -11.24 5.80
N MET A 48 -11.05 -12.17 5.16
CA MET A 48 -11.07 -12.40 3.71
C MET A 48 -11.95 -13.58 3.35
#